data_AF-A0A1X1NMJ1-F1
#
_entry.id   AF-A0A1X1NMJ1-F1
#
_cell.length_a   1.000
_cell.length_b   1.000
_cell.length_c   1.000
_cell.angle_alpha   90.00
_cell.angle_beta   90.00
_cell.angle_gamma   90.00
#
_symmetry.space_group_name_H-M   'P 1'
#
loop_
_entity.id
_entity.type
_entity.pdbx_description
1 polymer ?
#
loop_
_entity_poly.entity_id
_entity_poly.type
_entity_poly.pdbx_seq_one_letter_code
_entity_poly.pdbx_strand_id
1 'polypeptide(L)'
;MSTTRTAVIFDLDGTLVDSEPNYYEAGRRLLERYDVTDFGWDRHTDFIGIGTRETLEALKEEYGIDAPVEELLAGKNRHYLELARAATEVFPEMRAFVELLHARGVPMAVASGSSRAAIEAVLGGTGLDAYLTTLVSAEEVERGKPAPDPSKMRCPARARRGRLPAMSDNVSSGSRGVAALFSHGRLTAIPRKPARREQLLVHLTETLFERDRSYTEPEVNEALRTVHEDCSALRRYLVVGGLLTRTRDGASYRRAA
;
A
#
# COMPACT_ATOMS: atom_id res chain seq x y z
N MET A 1 9.84 26.27 -26.76
CA MET A 1 8.72 25.64 -26.05
C MET A 1 9.24 24.38 -25.37
N SER A 2 9.28 24.34 -24.04
CA SER A 2 9.70 23.14 -23.31
C SER A 2 8.56 22.14 -23.35
N THR A 3 8.67 21.11 -24.19
CA THR A 3 7.72 19.99 -24.17
C THR A 3 8.01 19.17 -22.92
N THR A 4 7.24 19.37 -21.86
CA THR A 4 7.24 18.47 -20.71
C THR A 4 6.84 17.08 -21.22
N ARG A 5 7.81 16.15 -21.28
CA ARG A 5 7.52 14.73 -21.53
C ARG A 5 6.84 14.18 -20.29
N THR A 6 5.52 13.96 -20.38
CA THR A 6 4.77 13.23 -19.36
C THR A 6 5.16 11.75 -19.43
N ALA A 7 5.51 11.17 -18.28
CA ALA A 7 5.72 9.74 -18.13
C ALA A 7 4.74 9.19 -17.09
N VAL A 8 4.38 7.91 -17.20
CA VAL A 8 3.45 7.24 -16.27
C VAL A 8 4.20 6.14 -15.52
N ILE A 9 4.09 6.13 -14.20
CA ILE A 9 4.63 5.07 -13.35
C ILE A 9 3.45 4.29 -12.78
N PHE A 10 3.45 2.99 -13.01
CA PHE A 10 2.46 2.06 -12.49
C PHE A 10 3.01 1.35 -11.27
N ASP A 11 2.17 1.23 -10.25
CA ASP A 11 2.31 0.12 -9.30
C ASP A 11 1.82 -1.18 -9.97
N LEU A 12 2.25 -2.34 -9.46
CA LEU A 12 1.92 -3.65 -10.05
C LEU A 12 0.72 -4.30 -9.34
N ASP A 13 0.95 -4.77 -8.12
CA ASP A 13 0.04 -5.61 -7.34
C ASP A 13 -1.19 -4.82 -6.88
N GLY A 14 -2.39 -5.26 -7.27
CA GLY A 14 -3.64 -4.57 -6.97
C GLY A 14 -3.83 -3.25 -7.72
N THR A 15 -2.97 -2.96 -8.71
CA THR A 15 -3.07 -1.80 -9.60
C THR A 15 -3.17 -2.25 -11.05
N LEU A 16 -2.13 -2.88 -11.61
CA LEU A 16 -2.16 -3.44 -12.97
C LEU A 16 -2.81 -4.82 -12.99
N VAL A 17 -2.56 -5.62 -11.95
CA VAL A 17 -2.96 -7.01 -11.88
C VAL A 17 -3.67 -7.35 -10.58
N ASP A 18 -4.54 -8.35 -10.65
CA ASP A 18 -5.07 -9.00 -9.46
C ASP A 18 -4.13 -10.15 -9.05
N SER A 19 -3.23 -9.86 -8.10
CA SER A 19 -2.22 -10.81 -7.63
C SER A 19 -2.59 -11.50 -6.31
N GLU A 20 -3.67 -11.06 -5.63
CA GLU A 20 -4.08 -11.62 -4.34
C GLU A 20 -4.46 -13.11 -4.42
N PRO A 21 -5.18 -13.59 -5.46
CA PRO A 21 -5.45 -15.01 -5.64
C PRO A 21 -4.18 -15.87 -5.68
N ASN A 22 -3.09 -15.35 -6.26
CA ASN A 22 -1.81 -16.04 -6.32
C ASN A 22 -1.12 -16.08 -4.94
N TYR A 23 -1.21 -15.00 -4.15
CA TYR A 23 -0.67 -14.97 -2.80
C TYR A 23 -1.40 -15.94 -1.86
N TYR A 24 -2.73 -16.00 -1.98
CA TYR A 24 -3.57 -16.97 -1.27
C TYR A 24 -3.17 -18.40 -1.61
N GLU A 25 -3.19 -18.74 -2.91
CA GLU A 25 -2.95 -20.11 -3.36
C GLU A 25 -1.51 -20.56 -3.07
N ALA A 26 -0.52 -19.66 -3.18
CA ALA A 26 0.86 -19.95 -2.79
C ALA A 26 1.00 -20.26 -1.29
N GLY A 27 0.26 -19.53 -0.45
CA GLY A 27 0.20 -19.78 0.99
C GLY A 27 -0.48 -21.12 1.30
N ARG A 28 -1.64 -21.37 0.69
CA ARG A 28 -2.40 -22.61 0.84
C ARG A 28 -1.57 -23.84 0.47
N ARG A 29 -0.92 -23.84 -0.71
CA ARG A 29 -0.03 -24.92 -1.17
C ARG A 29 1.23 -25.10 -0.34
N LEU A 30 1.71 -24.04 0.32
CA LEU A 30 2.82 -24.14 1.27
C LEU A 30 2.35 -24.87 2.54
N LEU A 31 1.23 -24.41 3.10
CA LEU A 31 0.66 -24.88 4.36
C LEU A 31 0.19 -26.34 4.30
N GLU A 32 -0.32 -26.79 3.15
CA GLU A 32 -0.65 -28.21 2.93
C GLU A 32 0.53 -29.16 3.17
N ARG A 33 1.78 -28.71 2.97
CA ARG A 33 2.98 -29.54 3.25
C ARG A 33 3.22 -29.79 4.74
N TYR A 34 2.54 -29.02 5.59
CA TYR A 34 2.63 -29.10 7.04
C TYR A 34 1.28 -29.54 7.65
N ASP A 35 0.46 -30.25 6.87
CA ASP A 35 -0.86 -30.77 7.26
C ASP A 35 -1.89 -29.69 7.66
N VAL A 36 -1.65 -28.43 7.27
CA VAL A 36 -2.58 -27.31 7.48
C VAL A 36 -3.47 -27.18 6.24
N THR A 37 -4.66 -27.77 6.31
CA THR A 37 -5.62 -27.83 5.19
C THR A 37 -6.82 -26.90 5.34
N ASP A 38 -6.97 -26.24 6.48
CA ASP A 38 -8.08 -25.35 6.83
C ASP A 38 -7.78 -23.86 6.57
N PHE A 39 -6.60 -23.53 6.03
CA PHE A 39 -6.25 -22.17 5.64
C PHE A 39 -7.09 -21.71 4.44
N GLY A 40 -8.18 -21.00 4.74
CA GLY A 40 -9.13 -20.49 3.75
C GLY A 40 -8.91 -19.01 3.37
N TRP A 41 -9.67 -18.57 2.38
CA TRP A 41 -9.63 -17.19 1.87
C TRP A 41 -9.87 -16.14 2.97
N ASP A 42 -10.86 -16.36 3.83
CA ASP A 42 -11.18 -15.42 4.93
C ASP A 42 -9.97 -15.21 5.85
N ARG A 43 -9.28 -16.29 6.21
CA ARG A 43 -8.06 -16.21 7.02
C ARG A 43 -6.94 -15.49 6.29
N HIS A 44 -6.81 -15.73 4.99
CA HIS A 44 -5.86 -15.00 4.15
C HIS A 44 -6.15 -13.49 4.10
N THR A 45 -7.43 -13.08 4.11
CA THR A 45 -7.79 -11.64 4.08
C THR A 45 -7.26 -10.85 5.27
N ASP A 46 -7.10 -11.48 6.43
CA ASP A 46 -6.48 -10.88 7.62
C ASP A 46 -5.03 -10.44 7.37
N PHE A 47 -4.35 -11.14 6.47
CA PHE A 47 -2.94 -10.93 6.14
C PHE A 47 -2.71 -10.02 4.93
N ILE A 48 -3.75 -9.66 4.15
CA ILE A 48 -3.62 -8.79 2.97
C ILE A 48 -2.88 -7.52 3.36
N GLY A 49 -1.73 -7.23 2.72
CA GLY A 49 -0.86 -6.08 3.00
C GLY A 49 -0.03 -6.16 4.31
N ILE A 50 0.03 -7.31 4.98
CA ILE A 50 1.10 -7.65 5.94
C ILE A 50 2.29 -8.13 5.09
N GLY A 51 3.52 -7.85 5.54
CA GLY A 51 4.70 -8.37 4.85
C GLY A 51 4.71 -9.90 4.88
N THR A 52 5.10 -10.54 3.77
CA THR A 52 5.07 -12.01 3.66
C THR A 52 5.82 -12.73 4.79
N ARG A 53 6.94 -12.16 5.27
CA ARG A 53 7.66 -12.69 6.44
C ARG A 53 6.81 -12.68 7.69
N GLU A 54 6.24 -11.54 8.05
CA GLU A 54 5.40 -11.38 9.25
C GLU A 54 4.17 -12.29 9.18
N THR A 55 3.56 -12.44 7.99
CA THR A 55 2.48 -13.43 7.77
C THR A 55 2.94 -14.86 8.06
N LEU A 56 4.09 -15.28 7.51
CA LEU A 56 4.58 -16.64 7.70
C LEU A 56 5.07 -16.91 9.13
N GLU A 57 5.59 -15.90 9.83
CA GLU A 57 5.93 -16.01 11.25
C GLU A 57 4.67 -16.23 12.10
N ALA A 58 3.61 -15.46 11.84
CA ALA A 58 2.33 -15.63 12.53
C ALA A 58 1.71 -17.00 12.26
N LEU A 59 1.68 -17.44 11.00
CA LEU A 59 1.13 -18.75 10.64
C LEU A 59 1.98 -19.90 11.20
N LYS A 60 3.31 -19.74 11.22
CA LYS A 60 4.22 -20.72 11.83
C LYS A 60 3.91 -20.90 13.31
N GLU A 61 3.70 -19.80 14.05
CA GLU A 61 3.36 -19.83 15.47
C GLU A 61 1.97 -20.42 15.70
N GLU A 62 0.96 -19.96 14.94
CA GLU A 62 -0.44 -20.40 15.05
C GLU A 62 -0.61 -21.90 14.82
N TYR A 63 0.04 -22.44 13.79
CA TYR A 63 -0.08 -23.85 13.41
C TYR A 63 1.03 -24.76 13.98
N GLY A 64 1.95 -24.21 14.78
CA GLY A 64 3.03 -24.99 15.38
C GLY A 64 3.99 -25.62 14.37
N ILE A 65 4.22 -24.96 13.23
CA ILE A 65 5.03 -25.51 12.14
C ILE A 65 6.50 -25.55 12.56
N ASP A 66 7.12 -26.73 12.58
CA ASP A 66 8.55 -26.89 12.90
C ASP A 66 9.45 -26.79 11.66
N ALA A 67 9.49 -25.60 11.07
CA ALA A 67 10.42 -25.26 9.99
C ALA A 67 11.00 -23.84 10.17
N PRO A 68 12.21 -23.56 9.69
CA PRO A 68 12.74 -22.20 9.65
C PRO A 68 11.88 -21.28 8.78
N VAL A 69 11.67 -20.02 9.20
CA VAL A 69 10.88 -19.05 8.41
C VAL A 69 11.46 -18.83 7.00
N GLU A 70 12.78 -18.92 6.83
CA GLU A 70 13.43 -18.81 5.52
C GLU A 70 13.03 -19.94 4.56
N GLU A 71 12.79 -21.14 5.08
CA GLU A 71 12.32 -22.27 4.29
C GLU A 71 10.86 -22.03 3.84
N LEU A 72 10.03 -21.51 4.74
CA LEU A 72 8.64 -21.13 4.43
C LEU A 72 8.61 -20.02 3.38
N LEU A 73 9.46 -19.00 3.52
CA LEU A 73 9.59 -17.89 2.56
C LEU A 73 10.00 -18.40 1.18
N ALA A 74 11.05 -19.21 1.10
CA ALA A 74 11.51 -19.80 -0.15
C ALA A 74 10.43 -20.71 -0.78
N GLY A 75 9.75 -21.49 0.05
CA GLY A 75 8.67 -22.38 -0.35
C GLY A 75 7.45 -21.65 -0.91
N LYS A 76 6.99 -20.60 -0.24
CA LYS A 76 5.89 -19.74 -0.71
C LYS A 76 6.29 -18.99 -1.97
N ASN A 77 7.50 -18.43 -2.01
CA ASN A 77 7.98 -17.67 -3.17
C ASN A 77 8.04 -18.53 -4.43
N ARG A 78 8.48 -19.80 -4.33
CA ARG A 78 8.46 -20.74 -5.46
C ARG A 78 7.04 -20.93 -6.02
N HIS A 79 6.09 -21.25 -5.14
CA HIS A 79 4.68 -21.41 -5.54
C HIS A 79 4.11 -20.13 -6.14
N TYR A 80 4.43 -18.97 -5.54
CA TYR A 80 3.99 -17.68 -6.03
C TYR A 80 4.53 -17.38 -7.43
N LEU A 81 5.81 -17.60 -7.70
CA LEU A 81 6.40 -17.33 -9.02
C LEU A 81 5.78 -18.20 -10.13
N GLU A 82 5.48 -19.47 -9.82
CA GLU A 82 4.79 -20.38 -10.73
C GLU A 82 3.37 -19.86 -11.05
N LEU A 83 2.60 -19.50 -10.03
CA LEU A 83 1.24 -18.97 -10.17
C LEU A 83 1.24 -17.60 -10.86
N ALA A 84 2.16 -16.72 -10.49
CA ALA A 84 2.31 -15.38 -11.03
C ALA A 84 2.52 -15.41 -12.54
N ARG A 85 3.29 -16.39 -13.03
CA ARG A 85 3.53 -16.59 -14.46
C ARG A 85 2.34 -17.23 -15.18
N ALA A 86 1.62 -18.14 -14.52
CA ALA A 86 0.62 -18.97 -15.18
C ALA A 86 -0.83 -18.42 -15.12
N ALA A 87 -1.17 -17.68 -14.06
CA ALA A 87 -2.55 -17.43 -13.68
C ALA A 87 -2.86 -15.99 -13.26
N THR A 88 -1.89 -15.06 -13.32
CA THR A 88 -2.16 -13.66 -12.97
C THR A 88 -3.10 -13.01 -13.97
N GLU A 89 -4.18 -12.42 -13.46
CA GLU A 89 -5.11 -11.66 -14.28
C GLU A 89 -4.75 -10.17 -14.30
N VAL A 90 -4.75 -9.56 -15.48
CA VAL A 90 -4.62 -8.11 -15.65
C VAL A 90 -6.00 -7.49 -15.54
N PHE A 91 -6.14 -6.40 -14.78
CA PHE A 91 -7.39 -5.65 -14.78
C PHE A 91 -7.68 -5.15 -16.22
N PRO A 92 -8.83 -5.48 -16.83
CA PRO A 92 -9.10 -5.20 -18.24
C PRO A 92 -8.93 -3.73 -18.61
N GLU A 93 -9.36 -2.82 -17.73
CA GLU A 93 -9.25 -1.38 -17.91
C GLU A 93 -7.79 -0.91 -17.91
N MET A 94 -6.94 -1.58 -17.12
CA MET A 94 -5.52 -1.26 -17.02
C MET A 94 -4.74 -1.77 -18.21
N ARG A 95 -5.10 -2.95 -18.74
CA ARG A 95 -4.59 -3.40 -20.04
C ARG A 95 -4.89 -2.37 -21.13
N ALA A 96 -6.16 -1.98 -21.25
CA ALA A 96 -6.56 -0.99 -22.24
C ALA A 96 -5.81 0.34 -22.07
N PHE A 97 -5.57 0.76 -20.83
CA PHE A 97 -4.83 1.99 -20.55
C PHE A 97 -3.33 1.89 -20.91
N VAL A 98 -2.66 0.78 -20.59
CA VAL A 98 -1.26 0.54 -20.97
C VAL A 98 -1.10 0.53 -22.50
N GLU A 99 -1.98 -0.19 -23.20
CA GLU A 99 -1.97 -0.23 -24.67
C GLU A 99 -2.20 1.16 -25.29
N LEU A 100 -3.11 1.95 -24.70
CA LEU A 100 -3.42 3.31 -25.12
C LEU A 100 -2.22 4.27 -24.97
N LEU A 101 -1.50 4.16 -23.85
CA LEU A 101 -0.30 4.96 -23.59
C LEU A 101 0.86 4.56 -24.50
N HIS A 102 1.04 3.25 -24.71
CA HIS A 102 2.03 2.74 -25.65
C HIS A 102 1.76 3.27 -27.07
N ALA A 103 0.51 3.19 -27.56
CA ALA A 103 0.13 3.71 -28.88
C ALA A 103 0.40 5.22 -29.04
N ARG A 104 0.43 5.98 -27.95
CA ARG A 104 0.77 7.41 -27.92
C ARG A 104 2.26 7.70 -27.71
N GLY A 105 3.10 6.67 -27.58
CA GLY A 105 4.53 6.81 -27.29
C GLY A 105 4.82 7.45 -25.93
N VAL A 106 3.89 7.31 -24.97
CA VAL A 106 4.10 7.82 -23.60
C VAL A 106 5.07 6.88 -22.87
N PRO A 107 6.19 7.38 -22.33
CA PRO A 107 7.09 6.55 -21.53
C PRO A 107 6.38 5.99 -20.29
N MET A 108 6.55 4.70 -20.04
CA MET A 108 5.96 3.99 -18.91
C MET A 108 7.01 3.23 -18.11
N ALA A 109 6.78 3.12 -16.80
CA ALA A 109 7.58 2.29 -15.91
C ALA A 109 6.70 1.58 -14.89
N VAL A 110 7.19 0.47 -14.34
CA VAL A 110 6.61 -0.21 -13.17
C VAL A 110 7.50 0.05 -11.97
N ALA A 111 6.89 0.47 -10.86
CA ALA A 111 7.54 0.58 -9.56
C ALA A 111 6.71 -0.23 -8.55
N SER A 112 7.26 -1.35 -8.06
CA SER A 112 6.54 -2.27 -7.18
C SER A 112 7.33 -2.63 -5.93
N GLY A 113 6.61 -2.92 -4.84
CA GLY A 113 7.16 -3.51 -3.62
C GLY A 113 7.60 -4.97 -3.79
N SER A 114 7.18 -5.62 -4.87
CA SER A 114 7.52 -7.00 -5.20
C SER A 114 8.98 -7.14 -5.64
N SER A 115 9.53 -8.34 -5.48
CA SER A 115 10.87 -8.68 -5.96
C SER A 115 10.97 -8.55 -7.48
N ARG A 116 12.18 -8.35 -8.00
CA ARG A 116 12.42 -8.29 -9.45
C ARG A 116 11.87 -9.51 -10.18
N ALA A 117 12.12 -10.70 -9.63
CA ALA A 117 11.65 -11.97 -10.19
C ALA A 117 10.11 -12.07 -10.22
N ALA A 118 9.42 -11.55 -9.20
CA ALA A 118 7.96 -11.51 -9.16
C ALA A 118 7.39 -10.56 -10.22
N ILE A 119 7.96 -9.37 -10.35
CA ILE A 119 7.58 -8.40 -11.40
C ILE A 119 7.72 -9.04 -12.77
N GLU A 120 8.87 -9.65 -13.06
CA GLU A 120 9.14 -10.29 -14.36
C GLU A 120 8.23 -11.51 -14.61
N ALA A 121 7.93 -12.31 -13.59
CA ALA A 121 7.01 -13.44 -13.71
C ALA A 121 5.60 -12.97 -14.10
N VAL A 122 5.08 -11.95 -13.42
CA VAL A 122 3.76 -11.37 -13.72
C VAL A 122 3.73 -10.76 -15.12
N LEU A 123 4.70 -9.89 -15.46
CA LEU A 123 4.70 -9.21 -16.75
C LEU A 123 4.86 -10.18 -17.91
N GLY A 124 5.73 -11.18 -17.78
CA GLY A 124 5.92 -12.22 -18.79
C GLY A 124 4.72 -13.17 -18.91
N GLY A 125 4.03 -13.48 -17.80
CA GLY A 125 2.81 -14.29 -17.82
C GLY A 125 1.62 -13.58 -18.46
N THR A 126 1.54 -12.26 -18.29
CA THR A 126 0.44 -11.43 -18.78
C THR A 126 0.69 -10.80 -20.16
N GLY A 127 1.92 -10.88 -20.68
CA GLY A 127 2.36 -10.23 -21.91
C GLY A 127 2.48 -8.71 -21.81
N LEU A 128 2.47 -8.15 -20.59
CA LEU A 128 2.65 -6.71 -20.37
C LEU A 128 4.12 -6.27 -20.47
N ASP A 129 5.05 -7.22 -20.44
CA ASP A 129 6.48 -7.00 -20.68
C ASP A 129 6.78 -6.39 -22.07
N ALA A 130 5.90 -6.63 -23.05
CA ALA A 130 5.96 -5.98 -24.38
C ALA A 130 5.77 -4.45 -24.32
N TYR A 131 5.12 -3.93 -23.28
CA TYR A 131 4.82 -2.50 -23.13
C TYR A 131 5.60 -1.85 -21.98
N LEU A 132 5.89 -2.60 -20.93
CA LEU A 132 6.44 -2.13 -19.66
C LEU A 132 7.86 -2.67 -19.46
N THR A 133 8.84 -2.00 -20.07
CA THR A 133 10.24 -2.46 -20.06
C THR A 133 11.08 -1.85 -18.94
N THR A 134 10.64 -0.74 -18.35
CA THR A 134 11.35 -0.05 -17.26
C THR A 134 10.77 -0.50 -15.93
N LEU A 135 11.53 -1.26 -15.16
CA LEU A 135 11.08 -1.89 -13.92
C LEU A 135 11.94 -1.45 -12.74
N VAL A 136 11.30 -1.08 -11.63
CA VAL A 136 11.93 -0.72 -10.36
C VAL A 136 11.32 -1.59 -9.26
N SER A 137 12.14 -2.44 -8.65
CA SER A 137 11.76 -3.19 -7.45
C SER A 137 12.19 -2.43 -6.19
N ALA A 138 11.36 -2.46 -5.14
CA ALA A 138 11.77 -1.94 -3.83
C ALA A 138 13.02 -2.64 -3.28
N GLU A 139 13.24 -3.92 -3.57
CA GLU A 139 14.44 -4.67 -3.16
C GLU A 139 15.74 -4.08 -3.75
N GLU A 140 15.67 -3.57 -4.99
CA GLU A 140 16.82 -2.95 -5.67
C GLU A 140 17.17 -1.59 -5.04
N VAL A 141 16.17 -0.86 -4.54
CA VAL A 141 16.36 0.43 -3.85
C VAL A 141 16.95 0.24 -2.44
N GLU A 142 16.54 -0.82 -1.74
CA GLU A 142 17.07 -1.17 -0.43
C GLU A 142 18.52 -1.69 -0.50
N ARG A 143 18.85 -2.48 -1.53
CA ARG A 143 20.23 -2.98 -1.77
C ARG A 143 21.15 -1.94 -2.41
N GLY A 144 20.59 -0.96 -3.12
CA GLY A 144 21.32 0.03 -3.94
C GLY A 144 21.86 1.25 -3.20
N LYS A 145 21.66 1.38 -1.89
CA LYS A 145 22.26 2.45 -1.08
C LYS A 145 23.37 1.90 -0.18
N PRO A 146 24.66 2.25 -0.39
CA PRO A 146 25.51 2.41 0.77
C PRO A 146 24.87 3.50 1.63
N ALA A 147 24.67 3.23 2.92
CA ALA A 147 24.18 4.24 3.86
C ALA A 147 24.99 5.53 3.65
N PRO A 148 24.38 6.66 3.25
CA PRO A 148 25.12 7.90 3.18
C PRO A 148 25.54 8.24 4.60
N ASP A 149 26.85 8.33 4.82
CA ASP A 149 27.46 8.85 6.03
C ASP A 149 26.68 10.12 6.46
N PRO A 150 26.01 10.10 7.64
CA PRO A 150 25.20 11.22 8.12
C PRO A 150 25.98 12.53 8.26
N SER A 151 27.33 12.48 8.19
CA SER A 151 28.21 13.63 8.38
C SER A 151 28.45 14.51 7.15
N LYS A 152 27.97 14.15 5.95
CA LYS A 152 28.32 14.90 4.71
C LYS A 152 27.20 15.59 3.96
N MET A 153 25.95 15.58 4.45
CA MET A 153 24.90 16.41 3.84
C MET A 153 24.75 17.73 4.59
N ARG A 154 25.67 18.66 4.32
CA ARG A 154 25.58 20.06 4.72
C ARG A 154 25.44 20.91 3.47
N CYS A 155 24.29 21.57 3.31
CA CYS A 155 24.22 22.84 2.59
C CYS A 155 23.23 23.79 3.30
N PRO A 156 23.50 25.10 3.32
CA PRO A 156 23.07 25.99 4.39
C PRO A 156 21.83 26.81 4.02
N ALA A 157 20.90 26.96 4.95
CA ALA A 157 20.05 28.15 5.00
C ALA A 157 19.56 28.40 6.44
N ARG A 158 19.69 29.66 6.83
CA ARG A 158 19.51 30.20 8.18
C ARG A 158 18.05 30.19 8.64
N ALA A 159 17.92 29.86 9.93
CA ALA A 159 17.13 30.53 10.96
C ALA A 159 15.59 30.56 10.84
N ARG A 160 14.93 29.90 11.81
CA ARG A 160 14.40 30.61 12.99
C ARG A 160 14.13 29.63 14.14
N ARG A 161 14.45 30.10 15.35
CA ARG A 161 14.31 29.41 16.63
C ARG A 161 12.83 29.37 17.04
N GLY A 162 12.38 28.23 17.53
CA GLY A 162 11.16 28.06 18.30
C GLY A 162 11.32 26.81 19.15
N ARG A 163 11.65 27.01 20.43
CA ARG A 163 11.82 25.99 21.47
C ARG A 163 10.44 25.53 21.94
N LEU A 164 10.26 24.26 22.29
CA LEU A 164 9.37 23.72 23.35
C LEU A 164 9.61 22.19 23.48
N PRO A 165 9.22 21.53 24.59
CA PRO A 165 10.15 20.84 25.48
C PRO A 165 10.15 19.30 25.34
N ALA A 166 11.18 18.70 25.94
CA ALA A 166 11.27 17.27 26.22
C ALA A 166 10.21 16.84 27.27
N MET A 167 9.61 15.67 27.07
CA MET A 167 8.96 14.85 28.09
C MET A 167 9.18 13.37 27.74
N SER A 168 9.60 12.62 28.76
CA SER A 168 10.06 11.24 28.76
C SER A 168 9.00 10.15 28.58
N ASP A 169 9.45 9.01 28.07
CA ASP A 169 9.21 7.61 28.49
C ASP A 169 7.92 7.27 29.27
N ASN A 170 7.07 6.37 28.73
CA ASN A 170 7.02 4.96 29.13
C ASN A 170 5.88 4.16 28.43
N VAL A 171 6.27 2.99 27.89
CA VAL A 171 5.61 1.67 27.85
C VAL A 171 4.07 1.57 27.87
N SER A 172 3.50 0.94 26.82
CA SER A 172 2.56 -0.18 26.97
C SER A 172 2.43 -0.98 25.66
N SER A 173 2.60 -2.29 25.78
CA SER A 173 2.38 -3.29 24.75
C SER A 173 0.92 -3.32 24.27
N GLY A 174 0.71 -3.31 22.94
CA GLY A 174 -0.60 -3.59 22.32
C GLY A 174 -1.21 -2.42 21.54
N SER A 175 -0.56 -1.98 20.46
CA SER A 175 -1.12 -1.30 19.28
C SER A 175 0.00 -0.54 18.56
N ARG A 176 0.44 -1.00 17.39
CA ARG A 176 1.17 -0.12 16.46
C ARG A 176 0.11 0.80 15.84
N GLY A 177 -0.22 1.87 16.56
CA GLY A 177 -1.34 2.77 16.26
C GLY A 177 -1.21 3.47 14.91
N VAL A 178 -2.31 4.12 14.51
CA VAL A 178 -2.46 4.94 13.28
C VAL A 178 -1.29 5.90 13.06
N ALA A 179 -0.57 6.30 14.12
CA ALA A 179 0.67 7.08 14.07
C ALA A 179 1.74 6.52 13.12
N ALA A 180 1.83 5.19 12.94
CA ALA A 180 2.79 4.57 12.01
C ALA A 180 2.46 4.83 10.53
N LEU A 181 1.24 5.31 10.22
CA LEU A 181 0.83 5.72 8.88
C LEU A 181 1.29 7.14 8.53
N PHE A 182 1.76 7.90 9.53
CA PHE A 182 2.15 9.29 9.37
C PHE A 182 3.67 9.45 9.45
N SER A 183 4.22 10.27 8.55
CA SER A 183 5.61 10.74 8.59
C SER A 183 5.58 12.26 8.50
N HIS A 184 6.21 12.94 9.47
CA HIS A 184 6.24 14.40 9.53
C HIS A 184 4.83 15.05 9.50
N GLY A 185 3.83 14.40 10.12
CA GLY A 185 2.45 14.89 10.17
C GLY A 185 1.65 14.70 8.88
N ARG A 186 2.20 14.01 7.87
CA ARG A 186 1.49 13.66 6.63
C ARG A 186 1.34 12.16 6.49
N LEU A 187 0.22 11.73 5.92
CA LEU A 187 -0.02 10.34 5.60
C LEU A 187 0.95 9.91 4.49
N THR A 188 1.67 8.82 4.70
CA THR A 188 2.65 8.31 3.71
C THR A 188 1.95 7.67 2.50
N ALA A 189 0.84 6.97 2.74
CA ALA A 189 -0.05 6.44 1.72
C ALA A 189 -1.42 6.10 2.33
N ILE A 190 -2.48 6.14 1.52
CA ILE A 190 -3.80 5.63 1.94
C ILE A 190 -3.71 4.10 2.04
N PRO A 191 -3.98 3.49 3.21
CA PRO A 191 -3.92 2.05 3.38
C PRO A 191 -4.87 1.33 2.43
N ARG A 192 -4.37 0.30 1.74
CA ARG A 192 -5.19 -0.55 0.87
C ARG A 192 -6.09 -1.51 1.66
N LYS A 193 -5.62 -1.99 2.83
CA LYS A 193 -6.37 -2.88 3.71
C LYS A 193 -7.64 -2.22 4.26
N PRO A 194 -8.82 -2.85 4.17
CA PRO A 194 -10.06 -2.31 4.72
C PRO A 194 -9.97 -1.98 6.22
N ALA A 195 -9.52 -2.91 7.07
CA ALA A 195 -9.44 -2.69 8.52
C ALA A 195 -8.46 -1.57 8.92
N ARG A 196 -7.30 -1.50 8.26
CA ARG A 196 -6.30 -0.45 8.54
C ARG A 196 -6.74 0.91 7.98
N ARG A 197 -7.43 0.90 6.85
CA ARG A 197 -8.06 2.09 6.27
C ARG A 197 -9.16 2.58 7.18
N GLU A 198 -10.01 1.70 7.72
CA GLU A 198 -11.05 2.05 8.68
C GLU A 198 -10.46 2.70 9.94
N GLN A 199 -9.42 2.12 10.53
CA GLN A 199 -8.71 2.73 11.66
C GLN A 199 -8.16 4.13 11.34
N LEU A 200 -7.57 4.31 10.16
CA LEU A 200 -7.15 5.62 9.68
C LEU A 200 -8.34 6.58 9.55
N LEU A 201 -9.42 6.13 8.92
CA LEU A 201 -10.58 6.97 8.64
C LEU A 201 -11.25 7.43 9.94
N VAL A 202 -11.42 6.54 10.93
CA VAL A 202 -11.92 6.89 12.27
C VAL A 202 -11.05 7.95 12.92
N HIS A 203 -9.73 7.75 12.90
CA HIS A 203 -8.78 8.73 13.46
C HIS A 203 -8.85 10.09 12.76
N LEU A 204 -8.93 10.11 11.42
CA LEU A 204 -9.11 11.34 10.65
C LEU A 204 -10.44 12.02 10.96
N THR A 205 -11.52 11.25 11.09
CA THR A 205 -12.84 11.76 11.49
C THR A 205 -12.79 12.43 12.86
N GLU A 206 -12.10 11.82 13.82
CA GLU A 206 -11.96 12.36 15.18
C GLU A 206 -11.06 13.59 15.27
N THR A 207 -10.03 13.65 14.44
CA THR A 207 -9.01 14.70 14.49
C THR A 207 -9.39 15.93 13.66
N LEU A 208 -10.09 15.73 12.53
CA LEU A 208 -10.36 16.79 11.56
C LEU A 208 -11.82 17.30 11.56
N PHE A 209 -12.77 16.54 12.12
CA PHE A 209 -14.20 16.85 12.02
C PHE A 209 -14.92 16.82 13.38
N GLU A 210 -15.51 17.96 13.73
CA GLU A 210 -16.34 18.16 14.91
C GLU A 210 -17.72 17.51 14.73
N ARG A 211 -18.29 16.97 15.82
CA ARG A 211 -19.58 16.22 15.78
C ARG A 211 -20.78 17.10 15.42
N ASP A 212 -20.80 18.34 15.88
CA ASP A 212 -21.97 19.24 15.75
C ASP A 212 -21.80 20.31 14.66
N ARG A 213 -20.77 20.17 13.81
CA ARG A 213 -20.49 21.09 12.71
C ARG A 213 -20.85 20.47 11.37
N SER A 214 -21.45 21.29 10.51
CA SER A 214 -21.63 20.94 9.09
C SER A 214 -20.52 21.59 8.29
N TYR A 215 -19.98 20.85 7.31
CA TYR A 215 -18.86 21.24 6.48
C TYR A 215 -19.29 21.25 5.01
N THR A 216 -18.83 22.24 4.27
CA THR A 216 -18.96 22.25 2.81
C THR A 216 -17.91 21.33 2.17
N GLU A 217 -18.14 20.92 0.92
CA GLU A 217 -17.16 20.10 0.18
C GLU A 217 -15.74 20.72 0.14
N PRO A 218 -15.57 22.04 -0.09
CA PRO A 218 -14.26 22.68 -0.04
C PRO A 218 -13.59 22.60 1.34
N GLU A 219 -14.35 22.79 2.42
CA GLU A 219 -13.81 22.69 3.80
C GLU A 219 -13.36 21.27 4.13
N VAL A 220 -14.13 20.25 3.71
CA VAL A 220 -13.73 18.85 3.86
C VAL A 220 -12.43 18.57 3.09
N ASN A 221 -12.34 19.05 1.85
CA ASN A 221 -11.14 18.88 1.04
C ASN A 221 -9.93 19.60 1.62
N GLU A 222 -10.12 20.81 2.15
CA GLU A 222 -9.07 21.58 2.82
C GLU A 222 -8.53 20.85 4.05
N ALA A 223 -9.43 20.36 4.92
CA ALA A 223 -9.06 19.58 6.09
C ALA A 223 -8.28 18.31 5.70
N LEU A 224 -8.75 17.55 4.71
CA LEU A 224 -8.08 16.33 4.27
C LEU A 224 -6.74 16.60 3.55
N ARG A 225 -6.57 17.77 2.90
CA ARG A 225 -5.33 18.16 2.23
C ARG A 225 -4.17 18.39 3.21
N THR A 226 -4.49 18.67 4.47
CA THR A 226 -3.48 18.74 5.55
C THR A 226 -2.77 17.40 5.74
N VAL A 227 -3.46 16.28 5.51
CA VAL A 227 -2.95 14.93 5.74
C VAL A 227 -2.52 14.20 4.47
N HIS A 228 -3.18 14.41 3.31
CA HIS A 228 -2.84 13.72 2.06
C HIS A 228 -3.30 14.49 0.82
N GLU A 229 -2.61 14.34 -0.32
CA GLU A 229 -2.94 15.06 -1.57
C GLU A 229 -4.24 14.56 -2.21
N ASP A 230 -4.48 13.25 -2.16
CA ASP A 230 -5.73 12.63 -2.60
C ASP A 230 -6.86 12.77 -1.56
N CYS A 231 -7.26 14.01 -1.31
CA CYS A 231 -8.39 14.36 -0.45
C CYS A 231 -9.72 13.80 -0.98
N SER A 232 -9.84 13.60 -2.29
CA SER A 232 -11.07 13.09 -2.92
C SER A 232 -11.30 11.62 -2.61
N ALA A 233 -10.25 10.78 -2.66
CA ALA A 233 -10.35 9.38 -2.26
C ALA A 233 -10.68 9.24 -0.77
N LEU A 234 -10.01 10.00 0.11
CA LEU A 234 -10.29 9.99 1.55
C LEU A 234 -11.73 10.39 1.84
N ARG A 235 -12.22 11.47 1.23
CA ARG A 235 -13.61 11.92 1.35
C ARG A 235 -14.59 10.84 0.90
N ARG A 236 -14.32 10.17 -0.23
CA ARG A 236 -15.16 9.07 -0.72
C ARG A 236 -15.20 7.92 0.28
N TYR A 237 -14.06 7.53 0.83
CA TYR A 237 -14.01 6.44 1.82
C TYR A 237 -14.70 6.81 3.14
N LEU A 238 -14.60 8.06 3.59
CA LEU A 238 -15.33 8.55 4.77
C LEU A 238 -16.85 8.46 4.59
N VAL A 239 -17.36 8.73 3.38
CA VAL A 239 -18.80 8.62 3.08
C VAL A 239 -19.23 7.17 2.93
N VAL A 240 -18.49 6.35 2.18
CA VAL A 240 -18.80 4.93 1.98
C VAL A 240 -18.72 4.15 3.29
N GLY A 241 -17.74 4.46 4.14
CA GLY A 241 -17.59 3.88 5.47
C GLY A 241 -18.57 4.42 6.51
N GLY A 242 -19.50 5.30 6.12
CA GLY A 242 -20.54 5.83 7.02
C GLY A 242 -20.03 6.75 8.12
N LEU A 243 -18.79 7.25 8.04
CA LEU A 243 -18.19 8.15 9.03
C LEU A 243 -18.54 9.63 8.79
N LEU A 244 -18.77 9.98 7.51
CA LEU A 244 -19.37 11.24 7.09
C LEU A 244 -20.66 10.96 6.33
N THR A 245 -21.72 11.68 6.69
CA THR A 245 -22.96 11.75 5.92
C THR A 245 -22.90 12.98 5.03
N ARG A 246 -23.48 12.89 3.82
CA ARG A 246 -23.61 14.03 2.89
C ARG A 246 -25.06 14.25 2.50
N THR A 247 -25.44 15.51 2.28
CA THR A 247 -26.74 15.86 1.68
C THR A 247 -26.82 15.37 0.23
N ARG A 248 -28.03 15.11 -0.29
CA ARG A 248 -28.22 14.56 -1.65
C ARG A 248 -27.69 15.48 -2.76
N ASP A 249 -27.68 16.78 -2.51
CA ASP A 249 -27.14 17.81 -3.39
C ASP A 249 -25.60 17.94 -3.29
N GLY A 250 -24.95 17.20 -2.40
CA GLY A 250 -23.50 17.23 -2.18
C GLY A 250 -22.99 18.50 -1.49
N ALA A 251 -23.89 19.40 -1.07
CA ALA A 251 -23.51 20.72 -0.57
C ALA A 251 -22.96 20.70 0.87
N SER A 252 -23.36 19.71 1.67
CA SER A 252 -23.02 19.65 3.09
C SER A 252 -22.64 18.24 3.54
N TYR A 253 -21.63 18.17 4.40
CA TYR A 253 -21.09 16.99 5.04
C TYR A 253 -21.20 17.14 6.56
N ARG A 254 -21.53 16.05 7.25
CA ARG A 254 -21.57 15.99 8.71
C ARG A 254 -21.02 14.66 9.19
N ARG A 255 -20.30 14.67 10.30
CA ARG A 255 -19.90 13.45 10.99
C ARG A 255 -21.13 12.61 11.36
N ALA A 256 -21.08 11.31 11.07
CA ALA A 256 -22.12 10.39 11.49
C ALA A 256 -22.09 10.22 13.02
N ALA A 257 -23.27 10.04 13.61
CA ALA A 257 -23.46 9.94 15.07
C ALA A 257 -22.79 8.71 15.67
#